data_AF-A0A5B8U8W0-F1
#
_entry.id   AF-A0A5B8U8W0-F1
#
_cell.length_a   1.000
_cell.length_b   1.000
_cell.length_c   1.000
_cell.angle_alpha   90.00
_cell.angle_beta   90.00
_cell.angle_gamma   90.00
#
_symmetry.space_group_name_H-M   'P 1'
#
loop_
_entity.id
_entity.type
_entity.pdbx_description
1 polymer ?
#
loop_
_entity_poly.entity_id
_entity_poly.type
_entity_poly.pdbx_seq_one_letter_code
_entity_poly.pdbx_strand_id
1 'polypeptide(L)'
;MIGRLHPDDIEAIADAVVARMRPSDRMTTLVDAATVAAVLGVDRNTVYRHGEALGGQRLGNGSRPRLRFDLDEAVRRWTARGLSERSEVPEAAPAPAVRRRERRQPAAGAHLLPIRGDAS
;
A
#
# COMPACT_ATOMS: atom_id res chain seq x y z
N MET A 1 -25.86 21.71 -42.78
CA MET A 1 -24.67 21.41 -43.60
C MET A 1 -23.67 20.72 -42.69
N ILE A 2 -23.52 19.40 -42.79
CA ILE A 2 -22.61 18.65 -41.90
C ILE A 2 -21.21 18.77 -42.50
N GLY A 3 -20.33 19.53 -41.85
CA GLY A 3 -18.95 19.71 -42.29
C GLY A 3 -18.23 18.36 -42.28
N ARG A 4 -17.62 17.99 -43.39
CA ARG A 4 -16.80 16.77 -43.48
C ARG A 4 -15.48 17.03 -42.79
N LEU A 5 -15.16 16.21 -41.80
CA LEU A 5 -13.90 16.27 -41.07
C LEU A 5 -12.77 15.82 -42.00
N HIS A 6 -11.68 16.60 -42.09
CA HIS A 6 -10.52 16.20 -42.86
C HIS A 6 -9.71 15.16 -42.05
N PRO A 7 -9.01 14.22 -42.69
CA PRO A 7 -8.12 13.28 -41.99
C PRO A 7 -7.11 13.98 -41.06
N ASP A 8 -6.59 15.13 -41.47
CA ASP A 8 -5.65 15.91 -40.65
C ASP A 8 -6.30 16.48 -39.38
N ASP A 9 -7.59 16.79 -39.43
CA ASP A 9 -8.34 17.23 -38.25
C ASP A 9 -8.50 16.08 -37.25
N ILE A 10 -8.63 14.84 -37.76
CA ILE A 10 -8.73 13.64 -36.92
C ILE A 10 -7.41 13.41 -36.18
N GLU A 11 -6.28 13.50 -36.88
CA GLU A 11 -4.95 13.36 -36.26
C GLU A 11 -4.68 14.48 -35.25
N ALA A 12 -5.03 15.74 -35.59
CA ALA A 12 -4.88 16.87 -34.67
C ALA A 12 -5.75 16.71 -33.40
N ILE A 13 -6.96 16.17 -33.55
CA ILE A 13 -7.83 15.85 -32.40
C ILE A 13 -7.25 14.70 -31.59
N ALA A 14 -6.72 13.65 -32.22
CA ALA A 14 -6.12 12.51 -31.53
C ALA A 14 -4.92 12.96 -30.68
N ASP A 15 -4.03 13.77 -31.25
CA ASP A 15 -2.89 14.35 -30.53
C ASP A 15 -3.34 15.26 -29.38
N ALA A 16 -4.35 16.11 -29.61
CA ALA A 16 -4.89 16.98 -28.57
C ALA A 16 -5.53 16.18 -27.42
N VAL A 17 -6.22 15.09 -27.73
CA VAL A 17 -6.80 14.17 -26.74
C VAL A 17 -5.70 13.50 -25.95
N VAL A 18 -4.67 12.95 -26.60
CA VAL A 18 -3.54 12.31 -25.93
C VAL A 18 -2.83 13.31 -25.02
N ALA A 19 -2.55 14.53 -25.51
CA ALA A 19 -1.93 15.59 -24.71
C ALA A 19 -2.75 15.97 -23.48
N ARG A 20 -4.09 15.91 -23.57
CA ARG A 20 -5.01 16.21 -22.47
C ARG A 20 -5.25 15.04 -21.52
N MET A 21 -5.08 13.80 -22.01
CA MET A 21 -5.11 12.58 -21.21
C MET A 21 -3.80 12.33 -20.48
N ARG A 22 -2.69 12.92 -20.93
CA ARG A 22 -1.44 12.88 -20.17
C ARG A 22 -1.73 13.41 -18.77
N PRO A 23 -1.38 12.66 -17.72
CA PRO A 23 -1.65 13.08 -16.36
C PRO A 23 -0.97 14.43 -16.15
N SER A 24 -1.77 15.50 -16.13
CA SER A 24 -1.29 16.87 -15.92
C SER A 24 -0.65 16.89 -14.55
N ASP A 25 0.68 17.02 -14.51
CA ASP A 25 1.55 17.17 -13.35
C ASP A 25 0.80 16.95 -12.02
N ARG A 26 0.38 15.69 -11.81
CA ARG A 26 -0.55 15.40 -10.73
C ARG A 26 0.27 15.60 -9.47
N MET A 27 -0.16 16.53 -8.61
CA MET A 27 0.24 16.52 -7.21
C MET A 27 -0.08 15.13 -6.67
N THR A 28 0.92 14.24 -6.68
CA THR A 28 0.75 12.85 -6.31
C THR A 28 0.34 12.84 -4.85
N THR A 29 -0.92 12.47 -4.60
CA THR A 29 -1.46 12.50 -3.25
C THR A 29 -0.79 11.36 -2.49
N LEU A 30 0.26 11.71 -1.72
CA LEU A 30 1.00 10.76 -0.90
C LEU A 30 0.14 10.34 0.29
N VAL A 31 -0.57 9.23 0.13
CA VAL A 31 -1.47 8.65 1.13
C VAL A 31 -0.73 7.66 2.03
N ASP A 32 -1.40 7.27 3.12
CA ASP A 32 -0.92 6.23 4.02
C ASP A 32 -1.33 4.81 3.60
N ALA A 33 -0.78 3.81 4.28
CA ALA A 33 -1.09 2.41 4.01
C ALA A 33 -2.56 2.03 4.27
N ALA A 34 -3.25 2.73 5.16
CA ALA A 34 -4.65 2.45 5.49
C ALA A 34 -5.57 2.86 4.32
N THR A 35 -5.27 4.00 3.71
CA THR A 35 -5.98 4.51 2.54
C THR A 35 -5.74 3.59 1.33
N VAL A 36 -4.49 3.18 1.08
CA VAL A 36 -4.17 2.22 0.01
C VAL A 36 -4.90 0.90 0.22
N ALA A 37 -4.92 0.37 1.45
CA ALA A 37 -5.62 -0.87 1.78
C ALA A 37 -7.13 -0.78 1.45
N ALA A 38 -7.76 0.33 1.84
CA ALA A 38 -9.18 0.56 1.56
C ALA A 38 -9.47 0.63 0.05
N VAL A 39 -8.64 1.33 -0.72
CA VAL A 39 -8.83 1.49 -2.17
C VAL A 39 -8.58 0.18 -2.91
N LEU A 40 -7.55 -0.58 -2.53
CA LEU A 40 -7.22 -1.86 -3.16
C LEU A 40 -8.10 -3.02 -2.66
N GLY A 41 -8.89 -2.82 -1.61
CA GLY A 41 -9.72 -3.87 -1.00
C GLY A 41 -8.92 -4.97 -0.30
N VAL A 42 -7.72 -4.65 0.20
CA VAL A 42 -6.80 -5.61 0.87
C VAL A 42 -6.54 -5.23 2.32
N ASP A 43 -5.97 -6.14 3.10
CA ASP A 43 -5.55 -5.83 4.48
C ASP A 43 -4.30 -4.92 4.53
N ARG A 44 -4.15 -4.12 5.60
CA ARG A 44 -2.99 -3.23 5.79
C ARG A 44 -1.66 -3.99 5.85
N ASN A 45 -1.65 -5.22 6.38
CA ASN A 45 -0.45 -6.06 6.40
C ASN A 45 -0.03 -6.44 4.99
N THR A 46 -0.98 -6.73 4.09
CA THR A 46 -0.70 -6.93 2.66
C THR A 46 -0.03 -5.69 2.06
N VAL A 47 -0.51 -4.48 2.38
CA VAL A 47 0.12 -3.23 1.91
C VAL A 47 1.55 -3.08 2.43
N TYR A 48 1.82 -3.37 3.69
CA TYR A 48 3.19 -3.32 4.23
C TYR A 48 4.11 -4.38 3.60
N ARG A 49 3.61 -5.60 3.41
CA ARG A 49 4.35 -6.70 2.76
C ARG A 49 4.72 -6.36 1.33
N HIS A 50 3.83 -5.70 0.59
CA HIS A 50 4.05 -5.27 -0.79
C HIS A 50 4.46 -3.79 -0.88
N GLY A 51 5.02 -3.20 0.18
CA GLY A 51 5.29 -1.76 0.25
C GLY A 51 6.12 -1.25 -0.92
N GLU A 52 7.27 -1.87 -1.21
CA GLU A 52 8.13 -1.47 -2.34
C GLU A 52 7.48 -1.75 -3.70
N ALA A 53 6.83 -2.91 -3.81
CA ALA A 53 6.08 -3.32 -5.00
C ALA A 53 4.94 -2.36 -5.37
N LEU A 54 4.30 -1.73 -4.39
CA LEU A 54 3.25 -0.73 -4.57
C LEU A 54 3.80 0.68 -4.76
N GLY A 55 5.13 0.87 -4.68
CA GLY A 55 5.75 2.20 -4.81
C GLY A 55 5.79 3.02 -3.53
N GLY A 56 5.85 2.35 -2.38
CA GLY A 56 6.03 2.99 -1.09
C GLY A 56 7.33 3.79 -1.02
N GLN A 57 7.20 5.08 -0.74
CA GLN A 57 8.29 6.01 -0.48
C GLN A 57 8.46 6.21 1.02
N ARG A 58 9.68 6.09 1.51
CA ARG A 58 10.02 6.33 2.92
C ARG A 58 10.28 7.82 3.11
N LEU A 59 9.36 8.51 3.78
CA LEU A 59 9.51 9.94 4.09
C LEU A 59 10.14 10.14 5.49
N GLY A 60 11.21 10.92 5.53
CA GLY A 60 11.87 11.39 6.75
C GLY A 60 13.25 10.79 7.00
N ASN A 61 14.08 11.52 7.76
CA ASN A 61 15.48 11.15 8.07
C ASN A 61 15.63 10.47 9.44
N GLY A 62 14.52 10.06 10.06
CA GLY A 62 14.52 9.43 11.38
C GLY A 62 14.75 7.92 11.33
N SER A 63 15.01 7.31 12.49
CA SER A 63 15.23 5.85 12.66
C SER A 63 14.05 4.98 12.16
N ARG A 64 12.86 5.56 12.01
CA ARG A 64 11.68 4.91 11.41
C ARG A 64 11.00 5.85 10.41
N PRO A 65 11.48 5.92 9.16
CA PRO A 65 10.84 6.75 8.16
C PRO A 65 9.44 6.24 7.85
N ARG A 66 8.48 7.16 7.68
CA ARG A 66 7.08 6.81 7.45
C ARG A 66 6.88 6.40 6.00
N LEU A 67 6.26 5.25 5.79
CA LEU A 67 5.94 4.78 4.45
C LEU A 67 4.73 5.55 3.91
N ARG A 68 4.88 6.17 2.75
CA ARG A 68 3.85 6.89 2.00
C ARG A 68 3.74 6.31 0.60
N PHE A 69 2.55 6.42 0.01
CA PHE A 69 2.26 5.83 -1.28
C PHE A 69 1.65 6.87 -2.19
N ASP A 70 2.09 6.89 -3.44
CA ASP A 70 1.29 7.48 -4.50
C ASP A 70 0.13 6.54 -4.80
N LEU A 71 -1.10 7.02 -4.58
CA LEU A 71 -2.30 6.21 -4.75
C LEU A 71 -2.48 5.73 -6.19
N ASP A 72 -2.26 6.59 -7.17
CA ASP A 72 -2.43 6.25 -8.58
C ASP A 72 -1.41 5.18 -8.98
N GLU A 73 -0.16 5.33 -8.52
CA GLU A 73 0.89 4.37 -8.81
C GLU A 73 0.66 3.01 -8.12
N ALA A 74 0.19 3.02 -6.88
CA ALA A 74 -0.15 1.80 -6.15
C ALA A 74 -1.25 1.01 -6.90
N VAL A 75 -2.30 1.69 -7.37
CA VAL A 75 -3.38 1.08 -8.16
C VAL A 75 -2.87 0.56 -9.51
N ARG A 76 -2.05 1.34 -10.22
CA ARG A 76 -1.45 0.90 -11.50
C ARG A 76 -0.60 -0.36 -11.33
N ARG A 77 0.26 -0.41 -10.31
CA ARG A 77 1.14 -1.57 -10.06
C ARG A 77 0.36 -2.79 -9.60
N TRP A 78 -0.67 -2.59 -8.77
CA TRP A 78 -1.53 -3.68 -8.32
C TRP A 78 -2.30 -4.32 -9.49
N THR A 79 -2.91 -3.49 -10.34
CA THR A 79 -3.68 -3.95 -11.51
C THR A 79 -2.79 -4.62 -12.57
N ALA A 80 -1.59 -4.10 -12.81
CA ALA A 80 -0.61 -4.71 -13.71
C ALA A 80 -0.20 -6.12 -13.24
N ARG A 81 -0.07 -6.35 -11.93
CA ARG A 81 0.20 -7.68 -11.37
C ARG A 81 -0.97 -8.63 -11.51
N GLY A 82 -2.19 -8.18 -11.21
CA GLY A 82 -3.40 -9.00 -11.40
C GLY A 82 -3.72 -9.31 -12.87
N LEU A 83 -3.13 -8.59 -13.83
CA LEU A 83 -3.18 -8.93 -15.26
C LEU A 83 -2.18 -10.06 -15.60
N SER A 84 -0.98 -10.06 -15.02
CA SER A 84 0.02 -11.12 -15.20
C SER A 84 -0.30 -12.40 -14.41
N GLU A 85 -0.88 -12.26 -13.22
CA GLU A 85 -1.28 -13.36 -12.33
C GLU A 85 -2.63 -13.97 -12.72
N ARG A 86 -3.40 -13.36 -13.65
CA ARG A 86 -4.65 -13.97 -14.15
C ARG A 86 -4.45 -15.23 -15.01
N SER A 87 -3.21 -15.61 -15.29
CA SER A 87 -2.85 -16.95 -15.78
C SER A 87 -2.72 -17.98 -14.65
N GLU A 88 -2.72 -17.56 -13.39
CA GLU A 88 -2.68 -18.43 -12.21
C GLU A 88 -3.82 -18.01 -11.25
N VAL A 89 -4.94 -18.72 -11.35
CA VAL A 89 -6.12 -18.56 -10.49
C VAL A 89 -5.71 -18.45 -9.02
N PRO A 90 -5.98 -17.33 -8.31
CA PRO A 90 -5.71 -17.27 -6.89
C PRO A 90 -6.76 -18.08 -6.15
N GLU A 91 -6.39 -19.30 -5.77
CA GLU A 91 -7.09 -20.11 -4.79
C GLU A 91 -7.25 -19.32 -3.47
N ALA A 92 -8.43 -19.46 -2.88
CA ALA A 92 -8.98 -18.67 -1.79
C ALA A 92 -7.97 -18.19 -0.73
N ALA A 93 -8.01 -16.89 -0.45
CA ALA A 93 -7.25 -16.27 0.63
C ALA A 93 -7.57 -16.93 2.00
N PRO A 94 -6.57 -17.37 2.79
CA PRO A 94 -6.81 -17.77 4.17
C PRO A 94 -7.02 -16.54 5.05
N ALA A 95 -8.09 -16.53 5.84
CA ALA A 95 -8.36 -15.50 6.83
C ALA A 95 -7.19 -15.35 7.83
N PRO A 96 -6.76 -14.13 8.19
CA PRO A 96 -5.63 -13.96 9.10
C PRO A 96 -6.03 -14.30 10.54
N ALA A 97 -5.46 -15.39 11.06
CA ALA A 97 -5.50 -15.71 12.49
C ALA A 97 -4.79 -14.62 13.30
N VAL A 98 -5.54 -13.94 14.15
CA VAL A 98 -5.05 -12.89 15.07
C VAL A 98 -4.09 -13.52 16.09
N ARG A 99 -2.78 -13.43 15.84
CA ARG A 99 -1.76 -13.83 16.82
C ARG A 99 -1.53 -12.69 17.82
N ARG A 100 -2.35 -12.66 18.87
CA ARG A 100 -2.09 -11.90 20.10
C ARG A 100 -0.85 -12.50 20.78
N ARG A 101 0.34 -11.94 20.55
CA ARG A 101 1.54 -12.25 21.35
C ARG A 101 1.90 -11.08 22.25
N GLU A 102 1.34 -11.21 23.44
CA GLU A 102 1.72 -10.73 24.75
C GLU A 102 3.00 -9.89 24.86
N ARG A 103 2.80 -8.76 25.52
CA ARG A 103 3.78 -7.78 25.95
C ARG A 103 4.91 -8.47 26.73
N ARG A 104 6.10 -8.56 26.14
CA ARG A 104 7.34 -8.72 26.91
C ARG A 104 7.59 -7.40 27.66
N GLN A 105 7.20 -7.36 28.93
CA GLN A 105 7.69 -6.34 29.86
C GLN A 105 9.09 -6.75 30.34
N PRO A 106 10.06 -5.81 30.46
CA PRO A 106 11.34 -6.07 31.09
C PRO A 106 11.33 -5.60 32.56
N ALA A 107 11.88 -6.41 33.47
CA ALA A 107 12.37 -5.98 34.78
C ALA A 107 13.45 -6.99 35.21
N ALA A 108 14.74 -6.69 35.06
CA ALA A 108 15.51 -5.90 36.02
C ALA A 108 15.45 -6.48 37.45
N GLY A 109 16.37 -7.40 37.75
CA GLY A 109 17.09 -7.48 39.02
C GLY A 109 16.34 -7.25 40.33
N ALA A 110 15.35 -8.07 40.67
CA ALA A 110 14.84 -8.17 42.03
C ALA A 110 15.41 -9.42 42.71
N HIS A 111 16.36 -9.20 43.61
CA HIS A 111 16.91 -10.19 44.54
C HIS A 111 15.81 -10.61 45.52
N LEU A 112 15.36 -11.87 45.46
CA LEU A 112 14.45 -12.41 46.46
C LEU A 112 15.22 -12.67 47.76
N LEU A 113 14.68 -12.17 48.88
CA LEU A 113 15.16 -12.39 50.25
C LEU A 113 14.59 -13.73 50.79
N PRO A 114 15.29 -14.42 51.71
CA PRO A 114 14.89 -15.74 52.19
C PRO A 114 13.63 -15.71 53.07
N ILE A 115 12.79 -16.72 52.86
CA ILE A 115 11.52 -17.00 53.57
C ILE A 115 11.80 -17.49 55.00
N ARG A 116 11.19 -16.86 56.00
CA ARG A 116 10.99 -17.39 57.37
C ARG A 116 9.52 -17.20 57.77
N GLY A 117 8.95 -18.24 58.37
CA GLY A 117 7.56 -18.35 58.82
C GLY A 117 6.89 -19.53 58.08
N ASP A 118 6.36 -20.57 58.71
CA ASP A 118 5.63 -20.56 59.98
C ASP A 118 5.86 -21.81 60.83
N ALA A 119 5.85 -21.57 62.14
CA ALA A 119 5.51 -22.54 63.15
C ALA A 119 4.01 -22.42 63.43
N SER A 120 3.28 -23.53 63.28
CA SER A 120 2.12 -23.92 64.10
C SER A 120 1.73 -25.35 63.78
#